data_AF-A0A1L8D8Z2-F1
#
_entry.id   AF-A0A1L8D8Z2-F1
#
_cell.length_a   1.000
_cell.length_b   1.000
_cell.length_c   1.000
_cell.angle_alpha   90.00
_cell.angle_beta   90.00
_cell.angle_gamma   90.00
#
_symmetry.space_group_name_H-M   'P 1'
#
loop_
_entity.id
_entity.type
_entity.pdbx_description
1 polymer ?
#
loop_
_entity_poly.entity_id
_entity_poly.type
_entity_poly.pdbx_seq_one_letter_code
_entity_poly.pdbx_strand_id
1 'polypeptide(L)'
;FLRNNPKMLNCQLNRESARRSWMDLRKILHQYEGPRKTWEQWRKVWRDIRTLTKAKYLYVVKHYTNDKLHETLTAFSMFGENDKIIRETLGIKPKGQQGLPAKSSRKVQRTILRKVVKPKHETPLVHVKQEPNTENEDYQQDAEAENDPFATLDYNYDHTITFCDTHPNAELRERSQMEFKNNVTEEPSHECSTDKGVDALVKMGQDLMEYFRQKSKEDELFRQEQLRLMRVQTEAIQSIANSLEKMKK
;
A
#
# COMPACT_ATOMS: atom_id res chain seq x y z
N PHE A 1 20.11 6.75 -3.06
CA PHE A 1 20.51 5.53 -2.32
C PHE A 1 19.88 4.25 -2.87
N LEU A 2 18.55 4.09 -2.85
CA LEU A 2 17.89 2.84 -3.30
C LEU A 2 18.16 2.49 -4.77
N ARG A 3 18.21 3.50 -5.66
CA ARG A 3 18.60 3.33 -7.08
C ARG A 3 20.01 2.72 -7.24
N ASN A 4 20.92 3.03 -6.31
CA ASN A 4 22.30 2.54 -6.32
C ASN A 4 22.43 1.17 -5.64
N ASN A 5 21.36 0.66 -5.01
CA ASN A 5 21.35 -0.60 -4.28
C ASN A 5 20.20 -1.50 -4.74
N PRO A 6 20.20 -1.96 -6.01
CA PRO A 6 19.11 -2.77 -6.57
C PRO A 6 18.87 -4.09 -5.82
N LYS A 7 19.91 -4.65 -5.19
CA LYS A 7 19.80 -5.85 -4.36
C LYS A 7 18.91 -5.65 -3.12
N MET A 8 18.85 -4.43 -2.57
CA MET A 8 17.91 -4.10 -1.50
C MET A 8 16.46 -4.08 -1.98
N LEU A 9 16.23 -3.58 -3.19
CA LEU A 9 14.89 -3.49 -3.78
C LEU A 9 14.29 -4.88 -4.01
N ASN A 10 15.11 -5.83 -4.43
CA ASN A 10 14.67 -7.19 -4.75
C ASN A 10 14.71 -8.14 -3.56
N CYS A 11 15.03 -7.67 -2.35
CA CYS A 11 15.21 -8.50 -1.16
C CYS A 11 16.23 -9.65 -1.36
N GLN A 12 17.21 -9.48 -2.25
CA GLN A 12 18.22 -10.50 -2.59
C GLN A 12 19.45 -10.47 -1.68
N LEU A 13 19.40 -9.67 -0.61
CA LEU A 13 20.51 -9.53 0.34
C LEU A 13 20.32 -10.48 1.52
N ASN A 14 21.42 -11.05 1.99
CA ASN A 14 21.48 -11.75 3.27
C ASN A 14 20.98 -10.81 4.38
N ARG A 15 20.36 -11.38 5.43
CA ARG A 15 19.73 -10.63 6.54
C ARG A 15 20.68 -9.58 7.13
N GLU A 16 21.96 -9.94 7.31
CA GLU A 16 22.99 -9.06 7.86
C GLU A 16 23.38 -7.94 6.89
N SER A 17 23.60 -8.26 5.61
CA SER A 17 23.92 -7.27 4.58
C SER A 17 22.77 -6.28 4.40
N ALA A 18 21.53 -6.77 4.39
CA ALA A 18 20.33 -5.93 4.35
C ALA A 18 20.26 -5.01 5.57
N ARG A 19 20.52 -5.53 6.79
CA ARG A 19 20.55 -4.74 8.02
C ARG A 19 21.58 -3.61 7.94
N ARG A 20 22.82 -3.89 7.48
CA ARG A 20 23.87 -2.88 7.30
C ARG A 20 23.43 -1.79 6.32
N SER A 21 22.91 -2.16 5.16
CA SER A 21 22.45 -1.17 4.17
C SER A 21 21.28 -0.31 4.68
N TRP A 22 20.37 -0.87 5.48
CA TRP A 22 19.31 -0.08 6.14
C TRP A 22 19.85 0.86 7.21
N MET A 23 20.89 0.48 7.95
CA MET A 23 21.57 1.36 8.89
C MET A 23 22.27 2.53 8.18
N ASP A 24 22.94 2.26 7.06
CA ASP A 24 23.57 3.31 6.25
C ASP A 24 22.54 4.28 5.67
N LEU A 25 21.41 3.75 5.16
CA LEU A 25 20.29 4.58 4.71
C LEU A 25 19.73 5.45 5.84
N ARG A 26 19.59 4.88 7.06
CA ARG A 26 19.14 5.65 8.23
C ARG A 26 20.10 6.80 8.53
N LYS A 27 21.41 6.57 8.52
CA LYS A 27 22.42 7.62 8.74
C LYS A 27 22.27 8.76 7.72
N ILE A 28 22.09 8.43 6.44
CA ILE A 28 21.87 9.41 5.37
C ILE A 28 20.56 10.17 5.60
N LEU A 29 19.46 9.48 5.93
CA LEU A 29 18.16 10.11 6.17
C LEU A 29 18.17 11.04 7.39
N HIS A 30 18.94 10.71 8.42
CA HIS A 30 19.09 11.53 9.63
C HIS A 30 19.94 12.79 9.43
N GLN A 31 20.63 12.94 8.30
CA GLN A 31 21.31 14.19 7.93
C GLN A 31 20.31 15.28 7.51
N TYR A 32 19.08 14.91 7.15
CA TYR A 32 18.02 15.84 6.78
C TYR A 32 17.11 16.12 7.97
N GLU A 33 16.59 17.35 8.08
CA GLU A 33 15.61 17.70 9.11
C GLU A 33 14.31 16.90 8.89
N GLY A 34 13.93 16.07 9.88
CA GLY A 34 12.74 15.26 9.77
C GLY A 34 12.61 14.18 10.86
N PRO A 35 11.60 13.29 10.72
CA PRO A 35 11.33 12.25 11.70
C PRO A 35 12.51 11.29 11.91
N ARG A 36 13.01 11.23 13.14
CA ARG A 36 14.10 10.31 13.52
C ARG A 36 13.54 8.90 13.80
N LYS A 37 13.43 8.10 12.74
CA LYS A 37 12.97 6.70 12.83
C LYS A 37 14.12 5.70 12.98
N THR A 38 13.84 4.54 13.56
CA THR A 38 14.77 3.39 13.57
C THR A 38 14.87 2.77 12.17
N TRP A 39 15.90 1.96 11.91
CA TRP A 39 16.08 1.33 10.61
C TRP A 39 14.94 0.34 10.29
N GLU A 40 14.36 -0.30 11.31
CA GLU A 40 13.20 -1.21 11.19
C GLU A 40 11.94 -0.45 10.81
N GLN A 41 11.71 0.71 11.43
CA GLN A 41 10.60 1.59 11.08
C GLN A 41 10.73 2.09 9.64
N TRP A 42 11.92 2.48 9.19
CA TRP A 42 12.17 2.85 7.79
C TRP A 42 11.92 1.69 6.83
N ARG A 43 12.37 0.48 7.19
CA ARG A 43 12.10 -0.74 6.41
C ARG A 43 10.60 -1.03 6.31
N LYS A 44 9.84 -0.84 7.39
CA LYS A 44 8.38 -1.00 7.41
C LYS A 44 7.71 0.03 6.50
N VAL A 45 8.03 1.32 6.65
CA VAL A 45 7.51 2.39 5.79
C VAL A 45 7.77 2.10 4.31
N TRP A 46 8.97 1.64 3.97
CA TRP A 46 9.29 1.25 2.59
C TRP A 46 8.43 0.10 2.08
N ARG A 47 8.22 -0.93 2.91
CA ARG A 47 7.33 -2.06 2.57
C ARG A 47 5.90 -1.57 2.34
N ASP A 48 5.39 -0.70 3.20
CA ASP A 48 4.03 -0.16 3.10
C ASP A 48 3.85 0.66 1.82
N ILE A 49 4.82 1.52 1.48
CA ILE A 49 4.84 2.29 0.22
C ILE A 49 4.84 1.35 -0.99
N ARG A 50 5.63 0.28 -0.96
CA ARG A 50 5.69 -0.70 -2.05
C ARG A 50 4.37 -1.44 -2.22
N THR A 51 3.77 -1.91 -1.12
CA THR A 51 2.48 -2.60 -1.14
C THR A 51 1.37 -1.67 -1.64
N LEU A 52 1.34 -0.42 -1.16
CA LEU A 52 0.38 0.58 -1.60
C LEU A 52 0.53 0.91 -3.10
N THR A 53 1.76 1.10 -3.56
CA THR A 53 2.06 1.36 -4.98
C THR A 53 1.65 0.17 -5.85
N LYS A 54 1.95 -1.07 -5.41
CA LYS A 54 1.53 -2.29 -6.10
C LYS A 54 0.01 -2.40 -6.19
N ALA A 55 -0.69 -2.15 -5.09
CA ALA A 55 -2.15 -2.20 -5.04
C ALA A 55 -2.77 -1.17 -5.98
N LYS A 56 -2.27 0.07 -5.96
CA LYS A 56 -2.71 1.12 -6.90
C LYS A 56 -2.45 0.74 -8.36
N TYR A 57 -1.27 0.20 -8.66
CA TYR A 57 -0.95 -0.28 -10.01
C TYR A 57 -1.90 -1.39 -10.46
N LEU A 58 -2.13 -2.41 -9.62
CA LEU A 58 -3.05 -3.49 -9.93
C LEU A 58 -4.50 -3.00 -10.07
N TYR A 59 -4.91 -2.02 -9.27
CA TYR A 59 -6.21 -1.36 -9.40
C TYR A 59 -6.35 -0.69 -10.76
N VAL A 60 -5.36 0.11 -11.18
CA VAL A 60 -5.36 0.74 -12.50
C VAL A 60 -5.40 -0.33 -13.61
N VAL A 61 -4.56 -1.36 -13.53
CA VAL A 61 -4.56 -2.45 -14.52
C VAL A 61 -5.89 -3.22 -14.56
N LYS A 62 -6.59 -3.38 -13.44
CA LYS A 62 -7.87 -4.10 -13.37
C LYS A 62 -9.04 -3.27 -13.90
N HIS A 63 -9.06 -1.96 -13.62
CA HIS A 63 -10.23 -1.11 -13.88
C HIS A 63 -10.16 -0.33 -15.19
N TYR A 64 -8.96 -0.15 -15.76
CA TYR A 64 -8.81 0.44 -17.08
C TYR A 64 -8.67 -0.74 -18.06
N THR A 65 -9.70 -1.01 -18.88
CA THR A 65 -9.62 -1.96 -19.99
C THR A 65 -8.83 -1.34 -21.16
N ASN A 66 -8.35 -2.21 -22.06
CA ASN A 66 -7.22 -2.04 -22.98
C ASN A 66 -7.08 -0.69 -23.71
N ASP A 67 -8.16 0.02 -24.04
CA ASP A 67 -8.08 1.22 -24.89
C ASP A 67 -7.75 2.51 -24.12
N LYS A 68 -8.14 2.62 -22.84
CA LYS A 68 -7.74 3.74 -21.95
C LYS A 68 -6.55 3.42 -21.05
N LEU A 69 -6.18 2.14 -20.97
CA LEU A 69 -5.00 1.66 -20.25
C LEU A 69 -3.73 2.23 -20.86
N HIS A 70 -3.65 2.33 -22.19
CA HIS A 70 -2.47 2.85 -22.87
C HIS A 70 -2.26 4.33 -22.57
N GLU A 71 -3.31 5.15 -22.54
CA GLU A 71 -3.20 6.59 -22.27
C GLU A 71 -2.85 6.89 -20.80
N THR A 72 -3.44 6.15 -19.86
CA THR A 72 -3.11 6.27 -18.42
C THR A 72 -1.75 5.68 -18.07
N LEU A 73 -1.35 4.56 -18.68
CA LEU A 73 0.03 4.07 -18.61
C LEU A 73 1.01 5.00 -19.32
N THR A 74 0.60 5.71 -20.39
CA THR A 74 1.44 6.71 -21.07
C THR A 74 1.60 7.96 -20.18
N ALA A 75 0.57 8.36 -19.44
CA ALA A 75 0.67 9.41 -18.42
C ALA A 75 1.57 8.98 -17.25
N PHE A 76 1.53 7.72 -16.82
CA PHE A 76 2.52 7.16 -15.88
C PHE A 76 3.91 6.95 -16.52
N SER A 77 3.98 6.75 -17.84
CA SER A 77 5.21 6.67 -18.64
C SER A 77 5.84 8.03 -18.88
N MET A 78 5.16 9.15 -18.58
CA MET A 78 5.80 10.46 -18.53
C MET A 78 6.82 10.56 -17.37
N PHE A 79 6.84 9.58 -16.46
CA PHE A 79 7.96 9.37 -15.54
C PHE A 79 9.16 8.63 -16.17
N GLY A 80 9.19 8.39 -17.49
CA GLY A 80 10.35 7.87 -18.23
C GLY A 80 10.70 6.41 -17.92
N GLU A 81 12.00 6.07 -17.95
CA GLU A 81 12.62 4.76 -17.62
C GLU A 81 12.13 4.11 -16.31
N ASN A 82 11.36 4.85 -15.52
CA ASN A 82 10.77 4.41 -14.27
C ASN A 82 9.68 3.34 -14.42
N ASP A 83 8.95 3.16 -15.53
CA ASP A 83 7.96 2.07 -15.61
C ASP A 83 8.63 0.68 -15.57
N LYS A 84 9.77 0.54 -16.26
CA LYS A 84 10.60 -0.68 -16.18
C LYS A 84 11.12 -0.87 -14.75
N ILE A 85 11.61 0.20 -14.12
CA ILE A 85 12.09 0.17 -12.73
C ILE A 85 10.95 -0.12 -11.75
N ILE A 86 9.75 0.40 -11.95
CA ILE A 86 8.56 0.15 -11.11
C ILE A 86 8.14 -1.31 -11.27
N ARG A 87 8.02 -1.83 -12.48
CA ARG A 87 7.71 -3.26 -12.69
C ARG A 87 8.77 -4.17 -12.07
N GLU A 88 10.04 -3.85 -12.24
CA GLU A 88 11.16 -4.59 -11.65
C GLU A 88 11.15 -4.50 -10.11
N THR A 89 11.03 -3.30 -9.55
CA THR A 89 10.95 -3.07 -8.10
C THR A 89 9.69 -3.64 -7.47
N LEU A 90 8.59 -3.75 -8.20
CA LEU A 90 7.37 -4.42 -7.74
C LEU A 90 7.43 -5.95 -7.93
N GLY A 91 8.46 -6.47 -8.61
CA GLY A 91 8.60 -7.89 -8.93
C GLY A 91 7.58 -8.39 -9.96
N ILE A 92 7.00 -7.49 -10.75
CA ILE A 92 6.03 -7.81 -11.79
C ILE A 92 6.82 -8.19 -13.04
N LYS A 93 7.00 -9.49 -13.27
CA LYS A 93 7.61 -9.98 -14.50
C LYS A 93 6.70 -9.61 -15.70
N PRO A 94 7.24 -9.05 -16.79
CA PRO A 94 6.45 -8.77 -17.98
C PRO A 94 5.82 -10.07 -18.49
N LYS A 95 4.52 -10.03 -18.82
CA LYS A 95 3.83 -11.12 -19.54
C LYS A 95 4.31 -11.11 -21.00
N GLY A 96 5.56 -11.49 -21.23
CA GLY A 96 6.15 -11.62 -22.55
C GLY A 96 7.05 -12.84 -22.56
N GLN A 97 6.71 -13.83 -23.40
CA GLN A 97 7.47 -15.05 -23.67
C GLN A 97 7.42 -16.18 -22.62
N GLN A 98 6.30 -16.38 -21.94
CA GLN A 98 5.95 -17.78 -21.63
C GLN A 98 5.46 -18.40 -22.93
N GLY A 99 6.35 -19.08 -23.65
CA GLY A 99 5.96 -20.00 -24.70
C GLY A 99 4.85 -20.89 -24.16
N LEU A 100 3.77 -21.02 -24.92
CA LEU A 100 2.63 -21.88 -24.62
C LEU A 100 3.13 -23.16 -23.97
N PRO A 101 2.72 -23.49 -22.73
CA PRO A 101 3.14 -24.74 -22.11
C PRO A 101 2.68 -25.86 -23.04
N ALA A 102 3.64 -26.61 -23.59
CA ALA A 102 3.35 -27.84 -24.30
C ALA A 102 2.45 -28.67 -23.39
N LYS A 103 1.29 -29.09 -23.92
CA LYS A 103 0.28 -29.87 -23.21
C LYS A 103 0.90 -31.18 -22.71
N SER A 104 1.52 -31.15 -21.54
CA SER A 104 2.02 -32.34 -20.85
C SER A 104 0.86 -32.95 -20.09
N SER A 105 0.27 -33.99 -20.68
CA SER A 105 -0.71 -34.87 -20.05
C SER A 105 -0.09 -35.57 -18.84
N ARG A 106 -0.12 -34.94 -17.66
CA ARG A 106 0.20 -35.64 -16.40
C ARG A 106 -1.01 -36.46 -15.96
N LYS A 107 -0.95 -37.77 -16.23
CA LYS A 107 -1.70 -38.79 -15.52
C LYS A 107 -1.38 -38.69 -14.02
N VAL A 108 -2.37 -38.31 -13.22
CA VAL A 108 -2.31 -38.35 -11.76
C VAL A 108 -2.53 -39.81 -11.33
N GLN A 109 -1.45 -40.49 -10.95
CA GLN A 109 -1.56 -41.71 -10.13
C GLN A 109 -1.60 -41.27 -8.67
N ARG A 110 -2.77 -41.41 -8.03
CA ARG A 110 -2.94 -41.32 -6.58
C ARG A 110 -2.47 -42.63 -5.98
N THR A 111 -1.27 -42.66 -5.43
CA THR A 111 -0.83 -43.75 -4.57
C THR A 111 -1.12 -43.38 -3.11
N ILE A 112 -2.11 -44.08 -2.55
CA ILE A 112 -2.45 -44.08 -1.14
C ILE A 112 -1.37 -44.89 -0.41
N LEU A 113 -0.62 -44.28 0.50
CA LEU A 113 0.12 -45.02 1.53
C LEU A 113 -0.13 -44.40 2.90
N ARG A 114 -0.96 -45.12 3.66
CA ARG A 114 -1.11 -45.04 5.12
C ARG A 114 0.15 -45.60 5.78
N LYS A 115 0.60 -44.99 6.88
CA LYS A 115 1.33 -45.55 8.04
C LYS A 115 1.29 -44.44 9.11
N VAL A 116 0.41 -44.44 10.10
CA VAL A 116 0.36 -45.26 11.34
C VAL A 116 1.75 -45.46 11.94
N VAL A 117 2.19 -44.53 12.80
CA VAL A 117 2.98 -44.81 14.02
C VAL A 117 2.70 -43.70 15.06
N LYS A 118 2.24 -44.11 16.24
CA LYS A 118 2.37 -43.45 17.56
C LYS A 118 3.05 -44.51 18.48
N PRO A 119 3.42 -44.23 19.75
CA PRO A 119 3.95 -43.03 20.41
C PRO A 119 5.22 -43.36 21.27
N LYS A 120 5.72 -42.37 22.04
CA LYS A 120 6.27 -42.45 23.42
C LYS A 120 7.72 -41.99 23.68
N HIS A 121 7.90 -41.60 24.95
CA HIS A 121 9.10 -41.37 25.78
C HIS A 121 9.66 -39.95 25.71
N GLU A 122 9.40 -39.11 26.72
CA GLU A 122 9.91 -39.08 28.11
C GLU A 122 11.11 -38.13 28.24
N THR A 123 10.90 -37.10 29.05
CA THR A 123 11.85 -36.09 29.53
C THR A 123 12.99 -36.70 30.34
N PRO A 124 14.19 -36.12 30.23
CA PRO A 124 15.09 -36.05 31.38
C PRO A 124 15.40 -34.61 31.80
N LEU A 125 15.12 -34.41 33.09
CA LEU A 125 15.68 -33.47 34.07
C LEU A 125 17.04 -32.85 33.67
N VAL A 126 17.09 -31.53 33.44
CA VAL A 126 18.34 -30.78 33.31
C VAL A 126 18.75 -30.23 34.67
N HIS A 127 19.91 -30.70 35.14
CA HIS A 127 20.65 -30.16 36.28
C HIS A 127 21.12 -28.74 36.00
N VAL A 128 20.70 -27.78 36.83
CA VAL A 128 21.30 -26.44 36.89
C VAL A 128 22.52 -26.52 37.81
N LYS A 129 23.72 -26.46 37.22
CA LYS A 129 24.94 -26.13 37.95
C LYS A 129 25.14 -24.61 37.89
N GLN A 130 25.13 -23.99 39.06
CA GLN A 130 25.70 -22.66 39.28
C GLN A 130 27.22 -22.73 39.22
N GLU A 131 27.85 -21.66 38.69
CA GLU A 131 29.16 -21.09 39.06
C GLU A 131 29.51 -19.97 38.04
N PRO A 132 30.50 -19.09 38.28
CA PRO A 132 30.56 -18.09 39.35
C PRO A 132 30.73 -16.67 38.78
N ASN A 133 30.53 -15.67 39.65
CA ASN A 133 30.73 -14.24 39.37
C ASN A 133 32.12 -13.96 38.78
N THR A 134 32.14 -13.31 37.61
CA THR A 134 33.29 -12.54 37.13
C THR A 134 32.85 -11.09 37.07
N GLU A 135 33.26 -10.33 38.08
CA GLU A 135 33.36 -8.88 38.04
C GLU A 135 34.34 -8.52 36.93
N ASN A 136 33.88 -7.81 35.90
CA ASN A 136 34.74 -7.05 34.99
C ASN A 136 33.92 -5.99 34.23
N GLU A 137 34.14 -4.77 34.67
CA GLU A 137 34.27 -3.50 33.92
C GLU A 137 33.16 -3.03 32.97
N ASP A 138 32.50 -1.98 33.45
CA ASP A 138 31.92 -0.83 32.75
C ASP A 138 32.12 -0.76 31.23
N TYR A 139 31.13 -1.29 30.51
CA TYR A 139 30.63 -0.64 29.30
C TYR A 139 29.15 -0.34 29.52
N GLN A 140 28.80 0.95 29.61
CA GLN A 140 27.42 1.41 29.41
C GLN A 140 27.02 1.12 27.96
N GLN A 141 26.61 -0.12 27.71
CA GLN A 141 25.72 -0.48 26.63
C GLN A 141 24.30 -0.25 27.13
N ASP A 142 23.58 0.65 26.46
CA ASP A 142 22.13 0.77 26.58
C ASP A 142 21.49 -0.56 26.16
N ALA A 143 21.38 -1.46 27.13
CA ALA A 143 20.61 -2.69 27.07
C ALA A 143 19.13 -2.34 27.22
N GLU A 144 18.57 -1.65 26.23
CA GLU A 144 17.12 -1.51 26.09
C GLU A 144 16.62 -2.40 24.93
N ALA A 145 15.75 -3.34 25.33
CA ALA A 145 14.81 -4.11 24.53
C ALA A 145 15.30 -5.40 23.82
N GLU A 146 15.59 -6.45 24.60
CA GLU A 146 15.51 -7.85 24.14
C GLU A 146 14.12 -8.51 24.33
N ASN A 147 13.07 -7.73 24.65
CA ASN A 147 11.70 -8.24 24.70
C ASN A 147 10.78 -7.44 23.77
N ASP A 148 11.02 -7.53 22.45
CA ASP A 148 9.98 -7.20 21.46
C ASP A 148 9.20 -8.49 21.12
N PRO A 149 7.99 -8.69 21.68
CA PRO A 149 7.15 -9.86 21.39
C PRO A 149 6.69 -9.94 19.92
N PHE A 150 7.01 -8.96 19.07
CA PHE A 150 6.71 -9.00 17.63
C PHE A 150 7.85 -9.56 16.76
N ALA A 151 9.05 -9.81 17.31
CA ALA A 151 10.21 -10.18 16.50
C ALA A 151 10.23 -11.63 15.97
N THR A 152 9.38 -12.52 16.50
CA THR A 152 9.37 -13.97 16.18
C THR A 152 8.17 -14.44 15.37
N LEU A 153 7.30 -13.55 14.89
CA LEU A 153 6.28 -13.96 13.93
C LEU A 153 6.93 -14.16 12.55
N ASP A 154 7.33 -15.41 12.29
CA ASP A 154 7.51 -15.97 10.95
C ASP A 154 6.19 -15.86 10.20
N TYR A 155 5.93 -14.67 9.67
CA TYR A 155 4.74 -14.35 8.90
C TYR A 155 4.87 -14.91 7.49
N ASN A 156 4.53 -16.18 7.37
CA ASN A 156 4.00 -16.75 6.14
C ASN A 156 2.58 -16.19 5.94
N TYR A 157 2.48 -14.88 5.65
CA TYR A 157 1.20 -14.22 5.38
C TYR A 157 0.77 -14.56 3.96
N ASP A 158 -0.05 -15.59 3.84
CA ASP A 158 -0.76 -15.92 2.62
C ASP A 158 -1.73 -14.77 2.31
N HIS A 159 -1.39 -13.95 1.31
CA HIS A 159 -2.15 -12.76 0.93
C HIS A 159 -3.41 -13.11 0.12
N THR A 160 -4.33 -13.87 0.70
CA THR A 160 -5.73 -13.77 0.30
C THR A 160 -6.31 -12.52 0.97
N ILE A 161 -6.05 -11.36 0.36
CA ILE A 161 -6.86 -10.17 0.64
C ILE A 161 -8.24 -10.47 0.06
N THR A 162 -9.09 -11.13 0.85
CA THR A 162 -10.51 -11.28 0.57
C THR A 162 -11.12 -9.90 0.72
N PHE A 163 -11.20 -9.19 -0.40
CA PHE A 163 -11.89 -7.91 -0.48
C PHE A 163 -13.37 -8.20 -0.26
N CYS A 164 -13.94 -7.77 0.87
CA CYS A 164 -15.38 -7.75 1.06
C CYS A 164 -15.96 -6.73 0.08
N ASP A 165 -16.41 -7.20 -1.07
CA ASP A 165 -17.26 -6.47 -2.00
C ASP A 165 -18.64 -6.29 -1.35
N THR A 166 -18.76 -5.34 -0.42
CA THR A 166 -20.05 -4.85 0.06
C THR A 166 -20.16 -3.39 -0.36
N HIS A 167 -20.63 -3.16 -1.58
CA HIS A 167 -21.05 -1.86 -2.07
C HIS A 167 -22.59 -1.72 -1.97
N PRO A 168 -23.15 -1.21 -0.87
CA PRO A 168 -24.43 -0.52 -0.95
C PRO A 168 -24.09 0.95 -1.28
N ASN A 169 -24.30 1.38 -2.52
CA ASN A 169 -24.46 2.80 -2.97
C ASN A 169 -24.02 2.98 -4.42
N ALA A 170 -24.49 2.12 -5.33
CA ALA A 170 -24.39 2.38 -6.78
C ALA A 170 -25.43 3.40 -7.27
N GLU A 171 -26.48 3.69 -6.50
CA GLU A 171 -27.61 4.53 -6.94
C GLU A 171 -27.40 6.04 -6.82
N LEU A 172 -26.44 6.53 -6.02
CA LEU A 172 -26.24 7.97 -5.82
C LEU A 172 -25.39 8.65 -6.92
N ARG A 173 -24.89 7.88 -7.90
CA ARG A 173 -24.00 8.40 -8.96
C ARG A 173 -24.73 8.90 -10.21
N GLU A 174 -26.00 8.56 -10.41
CA GLU A 174 -26.76 9.02 -11.59
C GLU A 174 -27.33 10.43 -11.46
N ARG A 175 -27.43 10.99 -10.24
CA ARG A 175 -28.10 12.29 -10.05
C ARG A 175 -27.25 13.53 -10.30
N SER A 176 -25.93 13.39 -10.45
CA SER A 176 -25.00 14.54 -10.61
C SER A 176 -24.61 14.84 -12.07
N GLN A 177 -25.15 14.10 -13.05
CA GLN A 177 -24.75 14.25 -14.47
C GLN A 177 -25.72 15.09 -15.34
N MET A 178 -26.80 15.65 -14.77
CA MET A 178 -27.83 16.35 -15.58
C MET A 178 -27.71 17.87 -15.71
N GLU A 179 -26.72 18.55 -15.10
CA GLU A 179 -26.70 20.03 -15.05
C GLU A 179 -25.43 20.71 -15.60
N PHE A 180 -24.75 20.12 -16.59
CA PHE A 180 -23.70 20.82 -17.35
C PHE A 180 -23.98 20.79 -18.86
N LYS A 181 -25.02 21.52 -19.27
CA LYS A 181 -25.16 21.99 -20.65
C LYS A 181 -25.48 23.47 -20.62
N ASN A 182 -24.65 24.21 -21.37
CA ASN A 182 -24.81 25.59 -21.85
C ASN A 182 -23.69 26.50 -21.34
N ASN A 183 -22.62 26.62 -22.13
CA ASN A 183 -22.04 27.92 -22.45
C ASN A 183 -21.29 27.83 -23.79
N VAL A 184 -21.97 28.40 -24.79
CA VAL A 184 -21.51 29.17 -25.94
C VAL A 184 -20.02 29.09 -26.26
N THR A 185 -19.73 28.47 -27.40
CA THR A 185 -18.44 28.50 -28.09
C THR A 185 -18.43 29.72 -29.03
N GLU A 186 -17.77 30.80 -28.62
CA GLU A 186 -17.33 31.85 -29.54
C GLU A 186 -15.95 31.46 -30.08
N GLU A 187 -15.84 31.30 -31.40
CA GLU A 187 -14.58 31.01 -32.09
C GLU A 187 -13.71 32.27 -32.20
N PRO A 188 -12.46 32.27 -31.73
CA PRO A 188 -11.51 33.32 -32.03
C PRO A 188 -10.72 33.00 -33.32
N SER A 189 -10.72 33.97 -34.22
CA SER A 189 -9.96 34.02 -35.46
C SER A 189 -8.46 33.83 -35.25
N HIS A 190 -7.89 32.94 -36.06
CA HIS A 190 -6.49 32.53 -36.09
C HIS A 190 -5.54 33.65 -36.54
N GLU A 191 -4.79 34.24 -35.60
CA GLU A 191 -3.50 34.88 -35.90
C GLU A 191 -2.34 33.98 -35.48
N CYS A 192 -1.38 33.82 -36.41
CA CYS A 192 -0.26 32.90 -36.34
C CYS A 192 0.86 33.50 -35.47
N SER A 193 0.88 33.15 -34.18
CA SER A 193 2.03 33.40 -33.30
C SER A 193 2.67 32.08 -32.88
N THR A 194 4.00 32.02 -32.97
CA THR A 194 4.83 30.83 -32.76
C THR A 194 5.19 30.54 -31.30
N ASP A 195 4.41 31.05 -30.34
CA ASP A 195 4.65 30.86 -28.89
C ASP A 195 3.74 29.80 -28.23
N LYS A 196 3.24 28.84 -29.02
CA LYS A 196 2.18 27.87 -28.64
C LYS A 196 2.59 26.85 -27.56
N GLY A 197 3.87 26.78 -27.20
CA GLY A 197 4.37 25.77 -26.26
C GLY A 197 4.15 26.14 -24.79
N VAL A 198 4.28 27.43 -24.46
CA VAL A 198 4.16 27.91 -23.07
C VAL A 198 2.70 27.89 -22.62
N ASP A 199 1.78 28.28 -23.50
CA ASP A 199 0.34 28.34 -23.19
C ASP A 199 -0.28 26.96 -22.88
N ALA A 200 0.18 25.90 -23.56
CA ALA A 200 -0.32 24.54 -23.31
C ALA A 200 0.04 24.03 -21.91
N LEU A 201 1.25 24.33 -21.44
CA LEU A 201 1.70 23.92 -20.11
C LEU A 201 0.98 24.73 -19.03
N VAL A 202 0.77 26.03 -19.24
CA VAL A 202 0.01 26.89 -18.33
C VAL A 202 -1.44 26.40 -18.21
N LYS A 203 -2.09 26.07 -19.33
CA LYS A 203 -3.44 25.53 -19.35
C LYS A 203 -3.53 24.20 -18.59
N MET A 204 -2.59 23.28 -18.80
CA MET A 204 -2.54 22.02 -18.06
C MET A 204 -2.37 22.25 -16.55
N GLY A 205 -1.56 23.23 -16.15
CA GLY A 205 -1.40 23.63 -14.75
C GLY A 205 -2.69 24.16 -14.14
N GLN A 206 -3.44 24.97 -14.88
CA GLN A 206 -4.76 25.47 -14.48
C GLN A 206 -5.78 24.34 -14.33
N ASP A 207 -5.87 23.45 -15.32
CA ASP A 207 -6.80 22.30 -15.29
C ASP A 207 -6.51 21.38 -14.10
N LEU A 208 -5.23 21.14 -13.79
CA LEU A 208 -4.83 20.33 -12.64
C LEU A 208 -5.23 20.99 -11.31
N MET A 209 -5.04 22.31 -11.19
CA MET A 209 -5.45 23.07 -10.02
C MET A 209 -6.97 23.08 -9.84
N GLU A 210 -7.73 23.23 -10.94
CA GLU A 210 -9.20 23.15 -10.96
C GLU A 210 -9.67 21.78 -10.46
N TYR A 211 -9.08 20.70 -10.98
CA TYR A 211 -9.38 19.33 -10.56
C TYR A 211 -9.16 19.10 -9.06
N PHE A 212 -8.04 19.57 -8.50
CA PHE A 212 -7.80 19.43 -7.06
C PHE A 212 -8.77 20.26 -6.21
N ARG A 213 -9.17 21.45 -6.67
CA ARG A 213 -10.20 22.24 -5.99
C ARG A 213 -11.53 21.51 -5.99
N GLN A 214 -11.95 20.95 -7.12
CA GLN A 214 -13.20 20.21 -7.23
C GLN A 214 -13.19 18.98 -6.33
N LYS A 215 -12.11 18.20 -6.38
CA LYS A 215 -11.92 17.04 -5.52
C LYS A 215 -11.97 17.40 -4.03
N SER A 216 -11.34 18.51 -3.64
CA SER A 216 -11.40 18.98 -2.25
C SER A 216 -12.82 19.36 -1.82
N LYS A 217 -13.65 19.91 -2.73
CA LYS A 217 -15.06 20.20 -2.45
C LYS A 217 -15.88 18.93 -2.28
N GLU A 218 -15.66 17.92 -3.13
CA GLU A 218 -16.32 16.62 -3.03
C GLU A 218 -15.99 15.90 -1.72
N ASP A 219 -14.70 15.90 -1.33
CA ASP A 219 -14.25 15.31 -0.07
C ASP A 219 -14.86 16.04 1.15
N GLU A 220 -15.03 17.36 1.08
CA GLU A 220 -15.66 18.16 2.14
C GLU A 220 -17.15 17.87 2.24
N LEU A 221 -17.88 17.82 1.11
CA LEU A 221 -19.29 17.44 1.09
C LEU A 221 -19.51 16.02 1.65
N PHE A 222 -18.63 15.09 1.31
CA PHE A 222 -18.67 13.75 1.86
C PHE A 222 -18.52 13.74 3.40
N ARG A 223 -17.57 14.51 3.95
CA ARG A 223 -17.41 14.64 5.41
C ARG A 223 -18.62 15.28 6.07
N GLN A 224 -19.20 16.30 5.46
CA GLN A 224 -20.40 16.95 5.98
C GLN A 224 -21.58 15.99 6.04
N GLU A 225 -21.75 15.14 5.01
CA GLU A 225 -22.80 14.12 5.00
C GLU A 225 -22.57 13.04 6.07
N GLN A 226 -21.33 12.60 6.29
CA GLN A 226 -20.99 11.69 7.40
C GLN A 226 -21.34 12.31 8.76
N LEU A 227 -20.99 13.57 8.99
CA LEU A 227 -21.34 14.28 10.22
C LEU A 227 -22.86 14.42 10.40
N ARG A 228 -23.59 14.70 9.31
CA ARG A 228 -25.05 14.78 9.30
C ARG A 228 -25.67 13.44 9.71
N LEU A 229 -25.21 12.33 9.13
CA LEU A 229 -25.64 10.98 9.47
C LEU A 229 -25.40 10.64 10.94
N MET A 230 -24.22 10.95 11.48
CA MET A 230 -23.94 10.72 12.90
C MET A 230 -24.85 11.55 13.82
N ARG A 231 -25.18 12.80 13.45
CA ARG A 231 -26.13 13.62 14.25
C ARG A 231 -27.52 13.00 14.26
N VAL A 232 -28.04 12.58 13.10
CA VAL A 232 -29.35 11.92 13.00
C VAL A 232 -29.38 10.64 13.83
N GLN A 233 -28.33 9.82 13.77
CA GLN A 233 -28.22 8.63 14.62
C GLN A 233 -28.20 8.97 16.11
N THR A 234 -27.45 10.01 16.50
CA THR A 234 -27.38 10.48 17.88
C THR A 234 -28.74 10.94 18.39
N GLU A 235 -29.46 11.73 17.60
CA GLU A 235 -30.82 12.21 17.92
C GLU A 235 -31.81 11.05 18.05
N ALA A 236 -31.73 10.05 17.16
CA ALA A 236 -32.57 8.85 17.22
C ALA A 236 -32.33 8.06 18.52
N ILE A 237 -31.06 7.84 18.90
CA ILE A 237 -30.69 7.16 20.14
C ILE A 237 -31.19 7.96 21.36
N GLN A 238 -31.03 9.28 21.35
CA GLN A 238 -31.49 10.14 22.44
C GLN A 238 -33.02 10.13 22.58
N SER A 239 -33.74 10.11 21.45
CA SER A 239 -35.20 9.97 21.43
C SER A 239 -35.66 8.65 22.05
N ILE A 240 -35.00 7.53 21.70
CA ILE A 240 -35.28 6.21 22.28
C ILE A 240 -35.02 6.22 23.79
N ALA A 241 -33.88 6.76 24.23
CA ALA A 241 -33.53 6.84 25.65
C ALA A 241 -34.58 7.63 26.45
N ASN A 242 -34.99 8.81 25.96
CA ASN A 242 -36.03 9.62 26.59
C ASN A 242 -37.39 8.90 26.65
N SER A 243 -37.73 8.11 25.62
CA SER A 243 -38.95 7.30 25.61
C SER A 243 -38.90 6.19 26.67
N LEU A 244 -37.75 5.53 26.84
CA LEU A 244 -37.55 4.51 27.86
C LEU A 244 -37.65 5.09 29.28
N GLU A 245 -37.13 6.30 29.52
CA GLU A 245 -37.25 6.98 30.80
C GLU A 245 -38.69 7.33 31.15
N LYS A 246 -39.49 7.75 30.16
CA LYS A 246 -40.92 8.03 30.35
C LYS A 246 -41.71 6.78 30.73
N MET A 247 -41.37 5.61 30.19
CA MET A 247 -42.04 4.35 30.51
C MET A 247 -41.70 3.80 31.90
N LYS A 248 -40.64 4.30 32.54
CA LYS A 248 -40.27 3.90 33.91
C LYS A 248 -41.02 4.67 35.00
N LYS A 249 -41.68 5.77 34.64
CA LYS A 249 -42.47 6.61 35.56
C LYS A 249 -43.92 6.19 35.53
#